data_AF-A0A139SMP3-F1
#
_entry.id   AF-A0A139SMP3-F1
#
_cell.length_a   1.000
_cell.length_b   1.000
_cell.length_c   1.000
_cell.angle_alpha   90.00
_cell.angle_beta   90.00
_cell.angle_gamma   90.00
#
_symmetry.space_group_name_H-M   'P 1'
#
loop_
_entity.id
_entity.type
_entity.pdbx_description
1 polymer ?
#
loop_
_entity_poly.entity_id
_entity_poly.type
_entity_poly.pdbx_seq_one_letter_code
_entity_poly.pdbx_strand_id
1 'polypeptide(L)'
;MRARRAAGFTLIELLVVIAIIGILAAILIPTASGVRSSAQRARTRVQFAQWAAAIEAFRREYGHYPQFDPSHKVNGGASASGEHLFHDILAGRRRDGQPIAGLALAQNRRRMAFHSFGQTELGGGTQPALALICDAQGNTDIAVLVDRNLDGRIDAADYPVLPSVSREGALIGAPAIPPSGLSLPVAFYSAAANATVAAPEFVVSW
;
A
#
# COMPACT_ATOMS: atom_id res chain seq x y z
N MET A 1 39.43 57.82 10.17
CA MET A 1 38.55 56.68 9.86
C MET A 1 37.18 56.94 10.48
N ARG A 2 36.13 57.20 9.68
CA ARG A 2 34.79 57.47 10.23
C ARG A 2 34.13 56.14 10.62
N ALA A 3 33.92 55.93 11.92
CA ALA A 3 33.19 54.79 12.43
C ALA A 3 31.74 54.87 11.96
N ARG A 4 31.34 53.94 11.10
CA ARG A 4 29.98 53.80 10.58
C ARG A 4 29.10 53.36 11.75
N ARG A 5 28.23 54.25 12.25
CA ARG A 5 27.26 53.89 13.30
C ARG A 5 26.38 52.77 12.75
N ALA A 6 26.44 51.61 13.39
CA ALA A 6 25.49 50.54 13.13
C ALA A 6 24.10 51.02 13.61
N ALA A 7 23.14 51.07 12.70
CA ALA A 7 21.75 51.31 13.07
C ALA A 7 21.26 50.10 13.88
N GLY A 8 20.79 50.34 15.11
CA GLY A 8 20.19 49.31 15.95
C GLY A 8 18.77 48.99 15.48
N PHE A 9 18.36 47.74 15.65
CA PHE A 9 17.02 47.26 15.30
C PHE A 9 15.98 47.87 16.26
N THR A 10 14.88 48.40 15.73
CA THR A 10 13.78 48.90 16.56
C THR A 10 12.87 47.75 17.01
N LEU A 11 12.24 47.93 18.17
CA LEU A 11 11.28 46.96 18.71
C LEU A 11 10.08 46.77 17.76
N ILE A 12 9.69 47.84 17.06
CA ILE A 12 8.61 47.83 16.06
C ILE A 12 9.00 46.98 14.84
N GLU A 13 10.24 47.11 14.34
CA GLU A 13 10.72 46.27 13.23
C GLU A 13 10.69 44.78 13.60
N LEU A 14 11.06 44.43 14.84
CA LEU A 14 10.99 43.04 15.30
C LEU A 14 9.54 42.56 15.43
N LEU A 15 8.66 43.41 15.94
CA LEU A 15 7.25 43.10 16.16
C LEU A 15 6.51 42.85 14.83
N VAL A 16 6.79 43.65 13.80
CA VAL A 16 6.21 43.44 12.46
C VAL A 16 6.67 42.12 11.84
N VAL A 17 7.94 41.74 12.02
CA VAL A 17 8.50 40.52 11.45
C VAL A 17 7.84 39.28 12.06
N ILE A 18 7.73 39.22 13.39
CA ILE A 18 7.06 38.08 14.05
C ILE A 18 5.57 38.03 13.69
N ALA A 19 4.91 39.18 13.50
CA ALA A 19 3.52 39.24 13.05
C ALA A 19 3.37 38.66 11.63
N ILE A 20 4.25 39.03 10.70
CA ILE A 20 4.25 38.48 9.33
C ILE A 20 4.55 36.98 9.34
N ILE A 21 5.55 36.52 10.10
CA ILE A 21 5.86 35.08 10.24
C ILE A 21 4.65 34.33 10.82
N GLY A 22 3.98 34.90 11.82
CA GLY A 22 2.78 34.32 12.42
C GLY A 22 1.62 34.17 11.43
N ILE A 23 1.36 35.19 10.61
CA ILE A 23 0.34 35.16 9.56
C ILE A 23 0.68 34.10 8.50
N LEU A 24 1.92 34.08 8.01
CA LEU A 24 2.36 33.11 7.01
C LEU A 24 2.27 31.67 7.53
N ALA A 25 2.73 31.42 8.77
CA ALA A 25 2.66 30.10 9.40
C ALA A 25 1.20 29.64 9.61
N ALA A 26 0.31 30.55 10.02
CA ALA A 26 -1.11 30.25 10.22
C ALA A 26 -1.82 29.78 8.92
N ILE A 27 -1.41 30.32 7.76
CA ILE A 27 -1.97 29.92 6.46
C ILE A 27 -1.33 28.63 5.94
N LEU A 28 -0.02 28.43 6.13
CA LEU A 28 0.70 27.28 5.57
C LEU A 28 0.36 25.95 6.26
N ILE A 29 0.25 25.92 7.59
CA ILE A 29 0.10 24.67 8.36
C ILE A 29 -1.15 23.84 7.98
N PRO A 30 -2.38 24.40 7.89
CA PRO A 30 -3.58 23.61 7.61
C PRO A 30 -3.62 23.02 6.19
N THR A 31 -2.99 23.68 5.20
CA THR A 31 -3.01 23.20 3.80
C THR A 31 -2.10 21.98 3.56
N ALA A 32 -1.09 21.76 4.41
CA ALA A 32 -0.13 20.67 4.24
C ALA A 32 -0.70 19.27 4.55
N SER A 33 -1.76 19.17 5.36
CA SER A 33 -2.34 17.89 5.79
C SER A 33 -3.11 17.18 4.67
N GLY A 34 -3.92 17.92 3.91
CA GLY A 34 -4.68 17.39 2.75
C GLY A 34 -3.77 16.99 1.58
N VAL A 35 -2.68 17.73 1.36
CA VAL A 35 -1.68 17.38 0.34
C VAL A 35 -1.01 16.06 0.69
N ARG A 36 -0.67 15.83 1.97
CA ARG A 36 -0.06 14.57 2.42
C ARG A 36 -0.98 13.38 2.19
N SER A 37 -2.28 13.47 2.54
CA SER A 37 -3.21 12.34 2.33
C SER A 37 -3.39 12.01 0.86
N SER A 38 -3.52 13.03 -0.01
CA SER A 38 -3.61 12.82 -1.46
C SER A 38 -2.32 12.21 -2.04
N ALA A 39 -1.16 12.67 -1.59
CA ALA A 39 0.12 12.11 -1.99
C ALA A 39 0.26 10.64 -1.57
N GLN A 40 -0.21 10.26 -0.38
CA GLN A 40 -0.18 8.86 0.05
C GLN A 40 -1.11 7.98 -0.77
N ARG A 41 -2.33 8.42 -1.09
CA ARG A 41 -3.22 7.67 -2.01
C ARG A 41 -2.58 7.45 -3.38
N ALA A 42 -1.95 8.49 -3.93
CA ALA A 42 -1.25 8.38 -5.21
C ALA A 42 -0.08 7.38 -5.14
N ARG A 43 0.70 7.40 -4.04
CA ARG A 43 1.77 6.43 -3.79
C ARG A 43 1.26 5.00 -3.67
N THR A 44 0.17 4.78 -2.93
CA THR A 44 -0.47 3.46 -2.82
C THR A 44 -0.89 2.93 -4.20
N ARG A 45 -1.47 3.77 -5.06
CA ARG A 45 -1.83 3.35 -6.43
C ARG A 45 -0.61 2.96 -7.27
N VAL A 46 0.48 3.70 -7.18
CA VAL A 46 1.74 3.36 -7.87
C VAL A 46 2.31 2.03 -7.36
N GLN A 47 2.28 1.82 -6.04
CA GLN A 47 2.71 0.58 -5.41
C GLN A 47 1.86 -0.61 -5.90
N PHE A 48 0.53 -0.48 -5.92
CA PHE A 48 -0.36 -1.52 -6.44
C PHE A 48 -0.09 -1.82 -7.92
N ALA A 49 0.21 -0.82 -8.74
CA ALA A 49 0.58 -1.03 -10.13
C ALA A 49 1.90 -1.81 -10.27
N GLN A 50 2.88 -1.57 -9.39
CA GLN A 50 4.13 -2.34 -9.37
C GLN A 50 3.89 -3.81 -9.00
N TRP A 51 3.08 -4.07 -7.98
CA TRP A 51 2.72 -5.44 -7.60
C TRP A 51 1.90 -6.15 -8.68
N ALA A 52 0.96 -5.45 -9.32
CA ALA A 52 0.20 -5.97 -10.45
C ALA A 52 1.12 -6.38 -11.60
N ALA A 53 2.12 -5.55 -11.94
CA ALA A 53 3.12 -5.87 -12.95
C ALA A 53 3.96 -7.10 -12.59
N ALA A 54 4.32 -7.28 -11.31
CA ALA A 54 5.05 -8.45 -10.84
C ALA A 54 4.21 -9.74 -10.94
N ILE A 55 2.92 -9.67 -10.59
CA ILE A 55 1.98 -10.78 -10.74
C ILE A 55 1.78 -11.15 -12.22
N GLU A 56 1.67 -10.14 -13.09
CA GLU A 56 1.63 -10.34 -14.54
C GLU A 56 2.90 -11.02 -15.07
N ALA A 57 4.08 -10.60 -14.59
CA ALA A 57 5.34 -11.23 -14.95
C ALA A 57 5.40 -12.70 -14.47
N PHE A 58 4.88 -12.99 -13.27
CA PHE A 58 4.73 -14.36 -12.79
C PHE A 58 3.84 -15.19 -13.73
N ARG A 59 2.68 -14.66 -14.12
CA ARG A 59 1.77 -15.33 -15.06
C ARG A 59 2.45 -15.61 -16.40
N ARG A 60 3.21 -14.67 -16.93
CA ARG A 60 3.92 -14.87 -18.21
C ARG A 60 4.95 -15.99 -18.13
N GLU A 61 5.60 -16.15 -16.98
CA GLU A 61 6.60 -17.20 -16.76
C GLU A 61 5.95 -18.58 -16.57
N TYR A 62 4.87 -18.66 -15.78
CA TYR A 62 4.29 -19.93 -15.35
C TYR A 62 2.96 -20.32 -16.01
N GLY A 63 2.35 -19.41 -16.79
CA GLY A 63 1.09 -19.63 -17.52
C GLY A 63 -0.18 -19.50 -16.68
N HIS A 64 -0.07 -19.26 -15.37
CA HIS A 64 -1.20 -19.06 -14.47
C HIS A 64 -0.88 -17.98 -13.43
N TYR A 65 -1.89 -17.37 -12.81
CA TYR A 65 -1.67 -16.45 -11.70
C TYR A 65 -1.22 -17.18 -10.43
N PRO A 66 -0.45 -16.49 -9.57
CA PRO A 66 -0.11 -17.03 -8.25
C PRO A 66 -1.37 -17.18 -7.39
N GLN A 67 -1.47 -18.33 -6.73
CA GLN A 67 -2.47 -18.62 -5.72
C GLN A 67 -1.92 -18.16 -4.37
N PHE A 68 -2.48 -17.06 -3.87
CA PHE A 68 -2.20 -16.55 -2.53
C PHE A 68 -3.08 -17.23 -1.49
N ASP A 69 -3.10 -16.67 -0.28
CA ASP A 69 -3.96 -17.14 0.80
C ASP A 69 -5.45 -17.14 0.38
N PRO A 70 -6.27 -18.13 0.83
CA PRO A 70 -7.69 -18.20 0.52
C PRO A 70 -8.51 -16.98 0.94
N SER A 71 -8.02 -16.16 1.87
CA SER A 71 -8.65 -14.88 2.23
C SER A 71 -8.49 -13.80 1.16
N HIS A 72 -7.65 -14.02 0.15
CA HIS A 72 -7.33 -13.06 -0.91
C HIS A 72 -6.77 -11.73 -0.36
N LYS A 73 -6.10 -11.81 0.79
CA LYS A 73 -5.39 -10.71 1.42
C LYS A 73 -3.90 -10.85 1.19
N VAL A 74 -3.23 -9.73 0.95
CA VAL A 74 -1.77 -9.67 0.79
C VAL A 74 -1.06 -10.31 1.97
N ASN A 75 -1.50 -10.01 3.20
CA ASN A 75 -0.98 -10.62 4.43
C ASN A 75 -1.82 -11.79 4.95
N GLY A 76 -2.68 -12.38 4.11
CA GLY A 76 -3.48 -13.55 4.49
C GLY A 76 -2.58 -14.70 4.93
N GLY A 77 -2.89 -15.33 6.06
CA GLY A 77 -2.11 -16.44 6.61
C GLY A 77 -0.69 -16.09 7.06
N ALA A 78 -0.28 -14.82 6.98
CA ALA A 78 1.08 -14.38 7.33
C ALA A 78 1.35 -14.64 8.82
N SER A 79 2.33 -15.48 9.09
CA SER A 79 2.81 -15.78 10.45
C SER A 79 4.28 -15.43 10.60
N ALA A 80 4.74 -15.37 11.85
CA ALA A 80 6.11 -15.10 12.22
C ALA A 80 7.10 -16.10 11.60
N SER A 81 6.77 -17.38 11.69
CA SER A 81 7.62 -18.50 11.26
C SER A 81 7.04 -19.25 10.05
N GLY A 82 5.84 -18.87 9.61
CA GLY A 82 5.11 -19.49 8.51
C GLY A 82 5.40 -18.86 7.16
N GLU A 83 4.83 -19.46 6.13
CA GLU A 83 4.85 -18.89 4.78
C GLU A 83 4.08 -17.57 4.75
N HIS A 84 4.62 -16.60 4.03
CA HIS A 84 3.88 -15.42 3.63
C HIS A 84 3.71 -15.46 2.12
N LEU A 85 2.68 -16.18 1.66
CA LEU A 85 2.55 -16.59 0.26
C LEU A 85 2.74 -15.44 -0.72
N PHE A 86 2.12 -14.28 -0.46
CA PHE A 86 2.27 -13.12 -1.34
C PHE A 86 3.73 -12.67 -1.47
N HIS A 87 4.43 -12.50 -0.34
CA HIS A 87 5.83 -12.12 -0.36
C HIS A 87 6.71 -13.22 -0.95
N ASP A 88 6.58 -14.46 -0.46
CA ASP A 88 7.53 -15.52 -0.73
C ASP A 88 7.46 -15.99 -2.18
N ILE A 89 6.25 -15.98 -2.79
CA ILE A 89 6.06 -16.27 -4.21
C ILE A 89 6.67 -15.17 -5.07
N LEU A 90 6.38 -13.89 -4.78
CA LEU A 90 6.82 -12.78 -5.64
C LEU A 90 8.30 -12.42 -5.45
N ALA A 91 8.83 -12.56 -4.25
CA ALA A 91 10.24 -12.29 -3.95
C ALA A 91 11.15 -13.48 -4.29
N GLY A 92 10.61 -14.70 -4.42
CA GLY A 92 11.40 -15.92 -4.62
C GLY A 92 12.25 -16.31 -3.41
N ARG A 93 12.01 -15.69 -2.25
CA ARG A 93 12.75 -15.87 -0.99
C ARG A 93 11.84 -15.63 0.21
N ARG A 94 12.11 -16.26 1.35
CA ARG A 94 11.39 -15.96 2.59
C ARG A 94 11.89 -14.68 3.26
N ARG A 95 11.00 -14.05 4.03
CA ARG A 95 11.29 -12.86 4.86
C ARG A 95 12.30 -13.14 5.98
N ASP A 96 12.23 -14.33 6.57
CA ASP A 96 13.09 -14.77 7.69
C ASP A 96 14.46 -15.28 7.25
N GLY A 97 14.77 -15.24 5.96
CA GLY A 97 16.03 -15.73 5.40
C GLY A 97 16.13 -17.25 5.27
N GLN A 98 15.12 -18.01 5.71
CA GLN A 98 15.07 -19.45 5.48
C GLN A 98 14.80 -19.75 3.98
N PRO A 99 15.14 -20.94 3.50
CA PRO A 99 14.77 -21.36 2.15
C PRO A 99 13.24 -21.37 1.97
N ILE A 100 12.75 -20.91 0.82
CA ILE A 100 11.34 -21.07 0.48
C ILE A 100 10.95 -22.55 0.50
N ALA A 101 9.77 -22.84 1.01
CA ALA A 101 9.22 -24.18 1.14
C ALA A 101 7.75 -24.17 0.70
N GLY A 102 7.04 -25.27 0.95
CA GLY A 102 5.58 -25.32 0.87
C GLY A 102 4.97 -24.88 -0.46
N LEU A 103 3.85 -24.17 -0.35
CA LEU A 103 3.08 -23.72 -1.51
C LEU A 103 3.83 -22.63 -2.28
N ALA A 104 4.64 -21.81 -1.60
CA ALA A 104 5.40 -20.75 -2.28
C ALA A 104 6.44 -21.36 -3.25
N LEU A 105 7.18 -22.38 -2.81
CA LEU A 105 8.13 -23.10 -3.67
C LEU A 105 7.42 -23.93 -4.75
N ALA A 106 6.27 -24.52 -4.44
CA ALA A 106 5.51 -25.31 -5.41
C ALA A 106 5.08 -24.48 -6.63
N GLN A 107 4.77 -23.21 -6.42
CA GLN A 107 4.36 -22.24 -7.44
C GLN A 107 5.55 -21.53 -8.11
N ASN A 108 6.54 -21.05 -7.33
CA ASN A 108 7.74 -20.41 -7.88
C ASN A 108 8.97 -21.35 -7.79
N ARG A 109 8.94 -22.44 -8.57
CA ARG A 109 9.97 -23.49 -8.51
C ARG A 109 11.36 -22.99 -8.90
N ARG A 110 11.43 -21.98 -9.78
CA ARG A 110 12.68 -21.34 -10.23
C ARG A 110 13.21 -20.29 -9.26
N ARG A 111 12.46 -19.98 -8.19
CA ARG A 111 12.80 -18.95 -7.18
C ARG A 111 13.08 -17.59 -7.81
N MET A 112 12.36 -17.25 -8.88
CA MET A 112 12.54 -15.99 -9.59
C MET A 112 12.01 -14.84 -8.75
N ALA A 113 12.76 -13.75 -8.66
CA ALA A 113 12.32 -12.53 -8.00
C ALA A 113 11.54 -11.67 -9.00
N PHE A 114 10.21 -11.67 -8.88
CA PHE A 114 9.31 -10.82 -9.67
C PHE A 114 9.13 -9.44 -9.05
N HIS A 115 9.18 -9.35 -7.72
CA HIS A 115 9.15 -8.09 -6.97
C HIS A 115 10.16 -8.12 -5.82
N SER A 116 10.78 -6.98 -5.54
CA SER A 116 11.64 -6.82 -4.37
C SER A 116 10.99 -5.88 -3.38
N PHE A 117 10.60 -6.42 -2.22
CA PHE A 117 9.91 -5.63 -1.19
C PHE A 117 10.89 -4.73 -0.44
N GLY A 118 10.67 -3.42 -0.56
CA GLY A 118 11.48 -2.40 0.10
C GLY A 118 11.04 -2.12 1.55
N GLN A 119 11.87 -1.39 2.30
CA GLN A 119 11.57 -0.98 3.69
C GLN A 119 10.30 -0.11 3.80
N THR A 120 9.90 0.58 2.75
CA THR A 120 8.68 1.40 2.71
C THR A 120 7.40 0.60 2.54
N GLU A 121 7.53 -0.66 2.10
CA GLU A 121 6.40 -1.57 1.88
C GLU A 121 6.22 -2.54 3.04
N LEU A 122 7.06 -2.44 4.07
CA LEU A 122 7.12 -3.34 5.20
C LEU A 122 6.86 -2.54 6.49
N GLY A 123 5.79 -2.88 7.22
CA GLY A 123 5.35 -2.16 8.40
C GLY A 123 4.34 -2.93 9.26
N GLY A 124 3.95 -2.35 10.40
CA GLY A 124 2.85 -2.88 11.23
C GLY A 124 3.10 -4.18 11.99
N GLY A 125 4.30 -4.77 11.92
CA GLY A 125 4.68 -5.93 12.73
C GLY A 125 5.20 -5.52 14.11
N THR A 126 4.76 -6.19 15.17
CA THR A 126 5.25 -5.98 16.56
C THR A 126 6.71 -6.42 16.75
N GLN A 127 7.33 -7.06 15.75
CA GLN A 127 8.74 -7.45 15.72
C GLN A 127 9.37 -7.08 14.36
N PRO A 128 10.60 -6.53 14.35
CA PRO A 128 11.27 -6.05 13.13
C PRO A 128 11.61 -7.16 12.12
N ALA A 129 11.67 -8.43 12.54
CA ALA A 129 11.86 -9.57 11.64
C ALA A 129 10.57 -9.98 10.89
N LEU A 130 9.42 -9.43 11.27
CA LEU A 130 8.08 -9.90 10.88
C LEU A 130 7.21 -8.77 10.33
N ALA A 131 7.82 -7.78 9.69
CA ALA A 131 7.09 -6.68 9.11
C ALA A 131 6.08 -7.21 8.07
N LEU A 132 4.80 -6.86 8.26
CA LEU A 132 3.74 -7.16 7.30
C LEU A 132 3.91 -6.24 6.10
N ILE A 133 3.40 -6.66 4.94
CA ILE A 133 3.34 -5.74 3.81
C ILE A 133 2.32 -4.65 4.14
N CYS A 134 2.69 -3.39 3.92
CA CYS A 134 1.78 -2.28 4.09
C CYS A 134 1.73 -1.39 2.85
N ASP A 135 0.61 -0.71 2.68
CA ASP A 135 0.49 0.34 1.69
C ASP A 135 1.18 1.64 2.17
N ALA A 136 1.25 2.65 1.31
CA ALA A 136 1.84 3.95 1.67
C ALA A 136 1.08 4.70 2.78
N GLN A 137 -0.13 4.26 3.13
CA GLN A 137 -0.93 4.78 4.25
C GLN A 137 -0.69 4.00 5.55
N GLY A 138 0.13 2.94 5.51
CA GLY A 138 0.41 2.06 6.64
C GLY A 138 -0.61 0.95 6.86
N ASN A 139 -1.56 0.76 5.95
CA ASN A 139 -2.56 -0.30 6.06
C ASN A 139 -1.93 -1.65 5.72
N THR A 140 -2.16 -2.66 6.56
CA THR A 140 -1.72 -4.04 6.33
C THR A 140 -2.85 -4.95 5.83
N ASP A 141 -4.11 -4.53 5.94
CA ASP A 141 -5.25 -5.26 5.39
C ASP A 141 -5.53 -4.79 3.95
N ILE A 142 -4.90 -5.48 3.00
CA ILE A 142 -4.94 -5.17 1.56
C ILE A 142 -5.47 -6.39 0.82
N ALA A 143 -6.48 -6.20 -0.01
CA ALA A 143 -7.02 -7.24 -0.87
C ALA A 143 -6.26 -7.31 -2.20
N VAL A 144 -6.12 -8.53 -2.72
CA VAL A 144 -5.58 -8.82 -4.05
C VAL A 144 -6.57 -9.68 -4.84
N LEU A 145 -6.89 -9.23 -6.05
CA LEU A 145 -7.75 -9.93 -6.99
C LEU A 145 -6.94 -10.24 -8.27
N VAL A 146 -7.12 -11.44 -8.79
CA VAL A 146 -6.53 -11.89 -10.06
C VAL A 146 -7.61 -12.54 -10.91
N ASP A 147 -7.52 -12.36 -12.23
CA ASP A 147 -8.35 -13.05 -13.22
C ASP A 147 -8.08 -14.57 -13.14
N ARG A 148 -8.96 -15.35 -12.50
CA ARG A 148 -8.68 -16.78 -12.22
C ARG A 148 -9.00 -17.68 -13.39
N ASN A 149 -9.92 -17.25 -14.24
CA ASN A 149 -10.38 -18.03 -15.40
C ASN A 149 -9.64 -17.66 -16.70
N LEU A 150 -8.77 -16.64 -16.66
CA LEU A 150 -7.97 -16.12 -17.77
C LEU A 150 -8.79 -15.50 -18.90
N ASP A 151 -9.96 -14.96 -18.61
CA ASP A 151 -10.83 -14.31 -19.60
C ASP A 151 -10.49 -12.82 -19.85
N GLY A 152 -9.48 -12.29 -19.15
CA GLY A 152 -9.02 -10.92 -19.25
C GLY A 152 -9.81 -9.93 -18.40
N ARG A 153 -10.70 -10.40 -17.53
CA ARG A 153 -11.50 -9.58 -16.62
C ARG A 153 -11.47 -10.16 -15.20
N ILE A 154 -11.82 -9.33 -14.23
CA ILE A 154 -12.10 -9.78 -12.86
C ILE A 154 -13.58 -9.53 -12.60
N ASP A 155 -14.34 -10.59 -12.35
CA ASP A 155 -15.78 -10.51 -12.12
C ASP A 155 -16.29 -11.48 -11.03
N ALA A 156 -17.61 -11.65 -10.98
CA ALA A 156 -18.27 -12.50 -10.00
C ALA A 156 -18.00 -14.00 -10.18
N ALA A 157 -17.55 -14.45 -11.36
CA ALA A 157 -17.11 -15.81 -11.59
C ALA A 157 -15.77 -16.08 -10.89
N ASP A 158 -14.87 -15.09 -10.85
CA ASP A 158 -13.61 -15.16 -10.11
C ASP A 158 -13.81 -14.98 -8.60
N TYR A 159 -14.66 -14.01 -8.22
CA TYR A 159 -14.92 -13.62 -6.85
C TYR A 159 -16.42 -13.42 -6.61
N PRO A 160 -17.16 -14.49 -6.26
CA PRO A 160 -18.59 -14.35 -5.93
C PRO A 160 -18.81 -13.47 -4.69
N VAL A 161 -17.82 -13.41 -3.81
CA VAL A 161 -17.76 -12.50 -2.66
C VAL A 161 -16.39 -11.85 -2.63
N LEU A 162 -16.36 -10.52 -2.58
CA LEU A 162 -15.11 -9.76 -2.48
C LEU A 162 -14.53 -9.80 -1.06
N PRO A 163 -13.20 -9.90 -0.91
CA PRO A 163 -12.56 -9.93 0.40
C PRO A 163 -12.70 -8.58 1.11
N SER A 164 -13.36 -8.56 2.26
CA SER A 164 -13.50 -7.32 3.04
C SER A 164 -12.18 -6.89 3.68
N VAL A 165 -11.87 -5.60 3.57
CA VAL A 165 -10.72 -4.96 4.22
C VAL A 165 -11.15 -4.17 5.45
N SER A 166 -10.22 -4.02 6.38
CA SER A 166 -10.40 -3.37 7.67
C SER A 166 -9.42 -2.21 7.82
N ARG A 167 -9.74 -1.27 8.71
CA ARG A 167 -8.86 -0.18 9.12
C ARG A 167 -8.88 -0.08 10.62
N GLU A 168 -7.71 -0.11 11.26
CA GLU A 168 -7.58 0.04 12.72
C GLU A 168 -8.49 -0.91 13.52
N GLY A 169 -8.69 -2.14 13.01
CA GLY A 169 -9.56 -3.15 13.61
C GLY A 169 -11.05 -3.04 13.26
N ALA A 170 -11.48 -1.97 12.60
CA ALA A 170 -12.86 -1.80 12.12
C ALA A 170 -13.02 -2.36 10.70
N LEU A 171 -14.04 -3.19 10.49
CA LEU A 171 -14.31 -3.83 9.20
C LEU A 171 -15.02 -2.82 8.28
N ILE A 172 -14.31 -2.36 7.23
CA ILE A 172 -14.80 -1.31 6.30
C ILE A 172 -15.65 -1.92 5.19
N GLY A 173 -15.25 -3.09 4.69
CA GLY A 173 -15.97 -3.82 3.63
C GLY A 173 -15.14 -3.95 2.36
N ALA A 174 -15.81 -4.01 1.21
CA ALA A 174 -15.16 -4.11 -0.10
C ALA A 174 -15.76 -3.06 -1.06
N PRO A 175 -14.99 -2.53 -2.02
CA PRO A 175 -15.49 -1.63 -3.04
C PRO A 175 -16.44 -2.37 -3.99
N ALA A 176 -17.38 -1.63 -4.58
CA ALA A 176 -18.22 -2.16 -5.64
C ALA A 176 -17.41 -2.36 -6.93
N ILE A 177 -17.64 -3.48 -7.61
CA ILE A 177 -17.14 -3.74 -8.96
C ILE A 177 -18.31 -3.53 -9.95
N PRO A 178 -18.07 -2.91 -11.13
CA PRO A 178 -19.11 -2.79 -12.15
C PRO A 178 -19.71 -4.16 -12.51
N PRO A 179 -20.99 -4.25 -12.89
CA PRO A 179 -21.61 -5.52 -13.30
C PRO A 179 -20.91 -6.18 -14.48
N SER A 180 -20.23 -5.38 -15.31
CA SER A 180 -19.40 -5.86 -16.42
C SER A 180 -18.04 -6.44 -15.98
N GLY A 181 -17.69 -6.39 -14.70
CA GLY A 181 -16.37 -6.73 -14.20
C GLY A 181 -15.30 -5.67 -14.50
N LEU A 182 -14.12 -5.84 -13.91
CA LEU A 182 -12.95 -5.01 -14.17
C LEU A 182 -12.22 -5.52 -15.41
N SER A 183 -11.96 -4.66 -16.39
CA SER A 183 -11.17 -5.01 -17.59
C SER A 183 -9.67 -4.95 -17.33
N LEU A 184 -9.25 -5.52 -16.20
CA LEU A 184 -7.87 -5.54 -15.72
C LEU A 184 -7.57 -6.93 -15.15
N PRO A 185 -6.39 -7.51 -15.44
CA PRO A 185 -6.05 -8.86 -15.00
C PRO A 185 -5.75 -8.99 -13.51
N VAL A 186 -5.32 -7.90 -12.87
CA VAL A 186 -4.93 -7.86 -11.46
C VAL A 186 -5.44 -6.57 -10.86
N ALA A 187 -6.07 -6.65 -9.69
CA ALA A 187 -6.60 -5.51 -8.98
C ALA A 187 -6.27 -5.57 -7.49
N PHE A 188 -6.06 -4.40 -6.88
CA PHE A 188 -5.79 -4.26 -5.46
C PHE A 188 -6.68 -3.19 -4.86
N TYR A 189 -7.01 -3.36 -3.59
CA TYR A 189 -7.62 -2.30 -2.81
C TYR A 189 -7.31 -2.40 -1.32
N SER A 190 -7.31 -1.24 -0.67
CA SER A 190 -7.20 -1.08 0.79
C SER A 190 -8.15 0.00 1.27
N ALA A 191 -8.40 0.06 2.58
CA ALA A 191 -9.20 1.14 3.17
C ALA A 191 -8.47 2.49 3.08
N ALA A 192 -9.16 3.55 2.68
CA ALA A 192 -8.58 4.89 2.65
C ALA A 192 -8.27 5.42 4.05
N ALA A 193 -7.39 6.43 4.14
CA ALA A 193 -6.95 7.05 5.40
C ALA A 193 -8.08 7.50 6.33
N ASN A 194 -9.20 7.93 5.75
CA ASN A 194 -10.37 8.51 6.41
C ASN A 194 -11.60 7.58 6.38
N ALA A 195 -11.42 6.32 5.96
CA ALA A 195 -12.51 5.36 5.87
C ALA A 195 -13.04 4.99 7.26
N THR A 196 -14.37 4.94 7.38
CA THR A 196 -15.06 4.49 8.59
C THR A 196 -16.14 3.47 8.23
N VAL A 197 -16.69 2.76 9.21
CA VAL A 197 -17.79 1.81 8.98
C VAL A 197 -19.03 2.51 8.41
N ALA A 198 -19.30 3.76 8.83
CA ALA A 198 -20.45 4.54 8.36
C ALA A 198 -20.22 5.20 6.99
N ALA A 199 -18.96 5.48 6.65
CA ALA A 199 -18.54 6.08 5.38
C ALA A 199 -17.35 5.30 4.83
N PRO A 200 -17.60 4.14 4.18
CA PRO A 200 -16.53 3.31 3.63
C PRO A 200 -15.89 4.02 2.43
N GLU A 201 -14.57 4.16 2.48
CA GLU A 201 -13.77 4.70 1.39
C GLU A 201 -12.57 3.79 1.13
N PHE A 202 -12.23 3.61 -0.14
CA PHE A 202 -11.19 2.67 -0.56
C PHE A 202 -10.18 3.34 -1.48
N VAL A 203 -8.92 2.95 -1.36
CA VAL A 203 -7.93 3.18 -2.40
C VAL A 203 -7.90 1.95 -3.28
N VAL A 204 -8.41 2.11 -4.50
CA VAL A 204 -8.47 1.05 -5.53
C VAL A 204 -7.40 1.30 -6.60
N SER A 205 -6.98 0.23 -7.26
CA SER A 205 -6.03 0.29 -8.39
C SER A 205 -6.68 0.58 -9.75
N TRP A 206 -8.01 0.60 -9.83
CA TRP A 206 -8.79 0.84 -11.04
C TRP A 206 -9.63 2.11 -10.97
#